data_AF-A0A8T7FQW7-F1
#
_entry.id   AF-A0A8T7FQW7-F1
#
_cell.length_a   1.000
_cell.length_b   1.000
_cell.length_c   1.000
_cell.angle_alpha   90.00
_cell.angle_beta   90.00
_cell.angle_gamma   90.00
#
_symmetry.space_group_name_H-M   'P 1'
#
loop_
_entity.id
_entity.type
_entity.pdbx_description
1 polymer ?
#
loop_
_entity_poly.entity_id
_entity_poly.type
_entity_poly.pdbx_seq_one_letter_code
_entity_poly.pdbx_strand_id
1 'polypeptide(L)'
;MLNQFLPRRVENLYHGHKLALWLFALLILMKTAMSLNSIFNGYFVASSADGIPLNTFPSAASQTVVSLFAIWGLAHLVISLLCILVLVRYRSMIPFMFAMLLLEHLSRRLILYLMPIARTGSPPGISVNLVLFALMIIGLVLSLWRQDNLLVRE
;
A
#
# COMPACT_ATOMS: atom_id res chain seq x y z
N MET A 1 -14.68 8.05 -17.25
CA MET A 1 -13.51 7.73 -16.42
C MET A 1 -13.38 8.67 -15.22
N LEU A 2 -13.42 10.00 -15.37
CA LEU A 2 -13.29 10.93 -14.24
C LEU A 2 -14.35 10.76 -13.13
N ASN A 3 -15.62 10.50 -13.49
CA ASN A 3 -16.68 10.18 -12.52
C ASN A 3 -16.52 8.82 -11.80
N GLN A 4 -15.66 7.92 -12.29
CA GLN A 4 -15.31 6.66 -11.60
C GLN A 4 -14.10 6.86 -10.69
N PHE A 5 -13.20 7.76 -11.05
CA PHE A 5 -12.01 8.09 -10.26
C PHE A 5 -12.35 9.02 -9.08
N LEU A 6 -13.26 9.97 -9.27
CA LEU A 6 -13.79 10.85 -8.23
C LEU A 6 -15.32 10.88 -8.32
N PRO A 7 -16.03 9.91 -7.72
CA PRO A 7 -17.48 9.87 -7.81
C PRO A 7 -18.10 11.08 -7.10
N ARG A 8 -19.04 11.75 -7.78
CA ARG A 8 -19.77 12.90 -7.21
C ARG A 8 -20.66 12.51 -6.01
N ARG A 9 -20.98 11.22 -5.87
CA ARG A 9 -21.72 10.66 -4.73
C ARG A 9 -20.97 9.46 -4.18
N VAL A 10 -20.75 9.46 -2.87
CA VAL A 10 -20.11 8.35 -2.17
C VAL A 10 -21.17 7.30 -1.87
N GLU A 11 -21.34 6.35 -2.79
CA GLU A 11 -22.33 5.29 -2.71
C GLU A 11 -21.67 3.93 -2.51
N ASN A 12 -22.44 2.95 -2.01
CA ASN A 12 -21.96 1.58 -1.85
C ASN A 12 -22.09 0.75 -3.14
N LEU A 13 -22.63 1.33 -4.23
CA LEU A 13 -22.67 0.68 -5.53
C LEU A 13 -21.30 0.74 -6.21
N TYR A 14 -20.71 -0.43 -6.41
CA TYR A 14 -19.47 -0.59 -7.16
C TYR A 14 -19.76 -1.03 -8.59
N HIS A 15 -19.34 -0.21 -9.56
CA HIS A 15 -19.57 -0.44 -10.99
C HIS A 15 -18.34 -1.00 -11.73
N GLY A 16 -17.24 -1.26 -11.00
CA GLY A 16 -16.01 -1.85 -11.53
C GLY A 16 -16.02 -3.37 -11.47
N HIS A 17 -14.94 -4.00 -11.95
CA HIS A 17 -14.85 -5.46 -12.00
C HIS A 17 -14.71 -6.08 -10.60
N LYS A 18 -15.51 -7.11 -10.27
CA LYS A 18 -15.52 -7.75 -8.93
C LYS A 18 -14.15 -8.26 -8.45
N LEU A 19 -13.28 -8.67 -9.38
CA LEU A 19 -11.90 -9.07 -9.07
C LEU A 19 -11.07 -7.93 -8.45
N ALA A 20 -11.34 -6.65 -8.78
CA ALA A 20 -10.64 -5.53 -8.16
C ALA A 20 -10.99 -5.40 -6.67
N LEU A 21 -12.20 -5.77 -6.25
CA LEU A 21 -12.57 -5.82 -4.83
C LEU A 21 -11.73 -6.87 -4.08
N TRP A 22 -11.56 -8.05 -4.68
CA TRP A 22 -10.76 -9.12 -4.11
C TRP A 22 -9.28 -8.76 -4.04
N LEU A 23 -8.73 -8.16 -5.10
CA LEU A 23 -7.35 -7.66 -5.11
C LEU A 23 -7.16 -6.55 -4.08
N PHE A 24 -8.11 -5.62 -3.95
CA PHE A 24 -8.06 -4.56 -2.95
C PHE A 24 -8.10 -5.13 -1.53
N ALA A 25 -8.98 -6.09 -1.25
CA ALA A 25 -9.06 -6.76 0.04
C ALA A 25 -7.74 -7.47 0.41
N LEU A 26 -7.16 -8.23 -0.53
CA LEU A 26 -5.88 -8.91 -0.33
C LEU A 26 -4.75 -7.91 -0.04
N LEU A 27 -4.69 -6.83 -0.82
CA LEU A 27 -3.69 -5.78 -0.67
C LEU A 27 -3.78 -5.11 0.70
N ILE A 28 -4.99 -4.74 1.13
CA ILE A 28 -5.21 -4.12 2.45
C ILE A 28 -4.79 -5.09 3.56
N LEU A 29 -5.12 -6.37 3.44
CA LEU A 29 -4.73 -7.39 4.42
C LEU A 29 -3.22 -7.48 4.55
N MET A 30 -2.49 -7.54 3.42
CA MET A 30 -1.03 -7.56 3.43
C MET A 30 -0.44 -6.26 4.03
N LYS A 31 -0.94 -5.09 3.62
CA LYS A 31 -0.48 -3.80 4.17
C LYS A 31 -0.76 -3.68 5.66
N THR A 32 -1.90 -4.18 6.13
CA THR A 32 -2.26 -4.20 7.56
C THR A 32 -1.30 -5.09 8.33
N ALA A 33 -1.02 -6.31 7.85
CA ALA A 33 -0.06 -7.22 8.48
C ALA A 33 1.35 -6.60 8.54
N MET A 34 1.83 -5.99 7.45
CA MET A 34 3.12 -5.29 7.42
C MET A 34 3.16 -4.11 8.40
N SER A 35 2.08 -3.34 8.49
CA SER A 35 1.98 -2.20 9.40
C SER A 35 2.05 -2.61 10.86
N LEU A 36 1.34 -3.67 11.25
CA LEU A 36 1.40 -4.24 12.59
C LEU A 36 2.78 -4.82 12.88
N ASN A 37 3.40 -5.50 11.92
CA ASN A 37 4.75 -6.02 12.09
C ASN A 37 5.78 -4.90 12.30
N SER A 38 5.61 -3.75 11.63
CA SER A 38 6.46 -2.58 11.83
C SER A 38 6.28 -1.94 13.22
N ILE A 39 5.07 -1.98 13.78
CA ILE A 39 4.77 -1.47 15.13
C ILE A 39 5.38 -2.38 16.20
N PHE A 40 5.17 -3.69 16.09
CA PHE A 40 5.57 -4.64 17.14
C PHE A 40 7.00 -5.18 16.97
N ASN A 41 7.48 -5.31 15.74
CA ASN A 41 8.79 -5.89 15.41
C ASN A 41 9.63 -4.94 14.53
N GLY A 42 9.57 -3.63 14.80
CA GLY A 42 10.25 -2.60 14.00
C GLY A 42 11.74 -2.86 13.78
N TYR A 43 12.45 -3.42 14.77
CA TYR A 43 13.87 -3.80 14.62
C TYR A 43 14.08 -4.89 13.57
N PHE A 44 13.24 -5.93 13.58
CA PHE A 44 13.31 -7.02 12.60
C PHE A 44 12.93 -6.53 11.20
N VAL A 45 11.89 -5.71 11.10
CA VAL A 45 11.44 -5.14 9.82
C VAL A 45 12.53 -4.25 9.22
N ALA A 46 13.11 -3.34 10.00
CA ALA A 46 14.16 -2.44 9.53
C ALA A 46 15.44 -3.19 9.11
N SER A 47 15.88 -4.19 9.89
CA SER A 47 17.11 -4.94 9.59
C SER A 47 16.94 -5.99 8.50
N SER A 48 15.80 -6.68 8.46
CA SER A 48 15.54 -7.76 7.51
C SER A 48 14.86 -7.25 6.24
N ALA A 49 13.69 -6.63 6.36
CA ALA A 49 12.88 -6.24 5.20
C ALA A 49 13.48 -5.04 4.46
N ASP A 50 14.03 -4.06 5.17
CA ASP A 50 14.64 -2.87 4.58
C ASP A 50 16.17 -2.92 4.50
N GLY A 51 16.81 -3.91 5.14
CA GLY A 51 18.25 -4.13 5.07
C GLY A 51 19.07 -3.04 5.77
N ILE A 52 18.51 -2.35 6.76
CA ILE A 52 19.21 -1.28 7.48
C ILE A 52 20.18 -1.94 8.49
N PRO A 53 21.49 -1.60 8.45
CA PRO A 53 22.49 -2.20 9.35
C PRO A 53 22.41 -1.61 10.77
N LEU A 54 21.29 -1.84 11.47
CA LEU A 54 21.03 -1.33 12.81
C LEU A 54 22.09 -1.74 13.84
N ASN A 55 22.75 -2.88 13.62
CA ASN A 55 23.85 -3.39 14.43
C ASN A 55 25.13 -2.55 14.33
N THR A 56 25.28 -1.73 13.30
CA THR A 56 26.44 -0.83 13.12
C THR A 56 26.21 0.53 13.77
N PHE A 57 24.98 0.84 14.19
CA PHE A 57 24.63 2.12 14.78
C PHE A 57 24.79 2.09 16.31
N PRO A 58 25.11 3.23 16.94
CA PRO A 58 25.00 3.38 18.38
C PRO A 58 23.60 2.99 18.87
N SER A 59 23.49 2.44 20.08
CA SER A 59 22.22 1.95 20.66
C SER A 59 21.10 3.01 20.65
N ALA A 60 21.43 4.26 20.95
CA ALA A 60 20.46 5.36 20.90
C ALA A 60 19.95 5.63 19.47
N ALA A 61 20.82 5.51 18.46
CA ALA A 61 20.44 5.71 17.06
C ALA A 61 19.60 4.54 16.55
N SER A 62 19.96 3.30 16.87
CA SER A 62 19.17 2.13 16.48
C SER A 62 17.78 2.15 17.11
N GLN A 63 17.67 2.50 18.40
CA GLN A 63 16.38 2.69 19.08
C GLN A 63 15.54 3.80 18.42
N THR A 64 16.18 4.91 18.04
CA THR A 64 15.48 6.00 17.31
C THR A 64 14.89 5.51 15.99
N VAL A 65 15.66 4.74 15.21
CA VAL A 65 15.16 4.15 13.95
C VAL A 65 14.00 3.19 14.21
N VAL A 66 14.09 2.32 15.22
CA VAL A 66 12.99 1.40 15.58
C VAL A 66 11.72 2.17 15.95
N SER A 67 11.84 3.24 16.75
CA SER A 67 10.69 4.10 17.09
C SER A 67 10.08 4.76 15.86
N LEU A 68 10.89 5.25 14.92
CA LEU A 68 10.40 5.80 13.65
C LEU A 68 9.68 4.73 12.81
N PHE A 69 10.17 3.50 12.81
CA PHE A 69 9.50 2.36 12.16
C PHE A 69 8.14 2.04 12.80
N ALA A 70 8.01 2.17 14.11
CA ALA A 70 6.73 1.98 14.79
C ALA A 70 5.73 3.09 14.43
N ILE A 71 6.18 4.35 14.41
CA ILE A 71 5.35 5.50 14.00
C ILE A 71 4.95 5.39 12.53
N TRP A 72 5.87 4.98 11.67
CA TRP A 72 5.59 4.73 10.24
C TRP A 72 4.56 3.60 10.10
N GLY A 73 4.75 2.49 10.83
CA GLY A 73 3.78 1.40 10.90
C GLY A 73 2.39 1.88 11.29
N LEU A 74 2.28 2.74 12.32
CA LEU A 74 1.01 3.34 12.73
C LEU A 74 0.37 4.19 11.61
N ALA A 75 1.14 5.02 10.92
CA ALA A 75 0.64 5.82 9.80
C ALA A 75 0.07 4.93 8.67
N HIS A 76 0.75 3.82 8.35
CA HIS A 76 0.23 2.83 7.39
C HIS A 76 -1.02 2.10 7.90
N LEU A 77 -1.09 1.81 9.20
CA LEU A 77 -2.24 1.17 9.79
C LEU A 77 -3.48 2.07 9.68
N VAL A 78 -3.34 3.37 9.94
CA VAL A 78 -4.43 4.35 9.76
C VAL A 78 -4.93 4.37 8.31
N ILE A 79 -4.01 4.43 7.33
CA ILE A 79 -4.39 4.36 5.90
C ILE A 79 -5.09 3.04 5.57
N SER A 80 -4.61 1.94 6.14
CA SER A 80 -5.22 0.61 5.92
C SER A 80 -6.63 0.54 6.50
N LEU A 81 -6.86 1.09 7.69
CA LEU A 81 -8.20 1.19 8.29
C LEU A 81 -9.15 2.03 7.45
N LEU A 82 -8.68 3.14 6.87
CA LEU A 82 -9.47 3.93 5.91
C LEU A 82 -9.82 3.10 4.66
N CYS A 83 -8.88 2.30 4.16
CA CYS A 83 -9.14 1.42 3.03
C CYS A 83 -10.15 0.31 3.37
N ILE A 84 -10.12 -0.25 4.59
CA ILE A 84 -11.12 -1.20 5.10
C ILE A 84 -12.50 -0.53 5.14
N LEU A 85 -12.59 0.70 5.68
CA LEU A 85 -13.83 1.47 5.72
C LEU A 85 -14.40 1.67 4.31
N VAL A 86 -13.56 2.03 3.35
CA VAL A 86 -13.93 2.18 1.95
C VAL A 86 -14.43 0.86 1.36
N LEU A 87 -13.76 -0.26 1.64
CA LEU A 87 -14.16 -1.58 1.15
C LEU A 87 -15.52 -2.05 1.73
N VAL A 88 -15.80 -1.72 2.99
CA VAL A 88 -17.04 -2.12 3.67
C VAL A 88 -18.22 -1.22 3.30
N ARG A 89 -18.01 0.11 3.26
CA ARG A 89 -19.11 1.08 3.22
C ARG A 89 -19.15 1.96 1.97
N TYR A 90 -18.00 2.26 1.36
CA TYR A 90 -17.85 3.28 0.32
C TYR A 90 -17.18 2.73 -0.93
N ARG A 91 -17.64 1.58 -1.43
CA ARG A 91 -16.96 0.83 -2.50
C ARG A 91 -16.74 1.64 -3.78
N SER A 92 -17.55 2.66 -4.05
CA SER A 92 -17.34 3.60 -5.15
C SER A 92 -15.98 4.34 -5.10
N MET A 93 -15.35 4.48 -3.92
CA MET A 93 -14.04 5.14 -3.75
C MET A 93 -12.84 4.20 -3.92
N ILE A 94 -13.05 2.92 -4.20
CA ILE A 94 -11.95 1.94 -4.38
C ILE A 94 -10.96 2.34 -5.48
N PRO A 95 -11.37 2.82 -6.67
CA PRO A 95 -10.43 3.31 -7.69
C PRO A 95 -9.55 4.45 -7.16
N PHE A 96 -10.14 5.38 -6.41
CA PHE A 96 -9.42 6.50 -5.80
C PHE A 96 -8.40 6.02 -4.76
N MET A 97 -8.75 5.04 -3.93
CA MET A 97 -7.82 4.48 -2.94
C MET A 97 -6.65 3.74 -3.58
N PHE A 98 -6.87 2.99 -4.66
CA PHE A 98 -5.76 2.43 -5.43
C PHE A 98 -4.80 3.52 -5.95
N ALA A 99 -5.34 4.63 -6.45
CA ALA A 99 -4.52 5.74 -6.93
C ALA A 99 -3.75 6.43 -5.80
N MET A 100 -4.37 6.68 -4.64
CA MET A 100 -3.67 7.24 -3.48
C MET A 100 -2.55 6.32 -3.00
N LEU A 101 -2.79 5.00 -2.94
CA LEU A 101 -1.76 4.05 -2.58
C LEU A 101 -0.62 4.06 -3.59
N LEU A 102 -0.91 4.13 -4.90
CA LEU A 102 0.11 4.22 -5.95
C LEU A 102 0.94 5.49 -5.82
N LEU A 103 0.28 6.62 -5.58
CA LEU A 103 0.95 7.91 -5.37
C LEU A 103 1.87 7.84 -4.14
N GLU A 104 1.41 7.26 -3.04
CA GLU A 104 2.22 7.03 -1.84
C GLU A 104 3.47 6.19 -2.16
N HIS A 105 3.29 5.08 -2.88
CA HIS A 105 4.40 4.21 -3.27
C HIS A 105 5.41 4.90 -4.20
N LEU A 106 4.93 5.65 -5.20
CA LEU A 106 5.79 6.40 -6.14
C LEU A 106 6.54 7.53 -5.42
N SER A 107 5.85 8.27 -4.56
CA SER A 107 6.46 9.33 -3.75
C SER A 107 7.55 8.76 -2.85
N ARG A 108 7.30 7.62 -2.21
CA ARG A 108 8.30 6.93 -1.39
C ARG A 108 9.52 6.50 -2.21
N ARG A 109 9.31 5.90 -3.39
CA ARG A 109 10.42 5.55 -4.29
C ARG A 109 11.23 6.76 -4.71
N LEU A 110 10.56 7.88 -5.02
CA LEU A 110 11.22 9.12 -5.40
C LEU A 110 12.05 9.69 -4.24
N ILE A 111 11.51 9.72 -3.03
CA ILE A 111 12.24 10.18 -1.84
C ILE A 111 13.47 9.29 -1.61
N LEU A 112 13.34 7.97 -1.71
CA LEU A 112 14.46 7.04 -1.51
C LEU A 112 15.49 7.07 -2.66
N TYR A 113 15.10 7.56 -3.83
CA TYR A 113 16.02 7.84 -4.93
C TYR A 113 16.84 9.11 -4.67
N LEU A 114 16.21 10.14 -4.12
CA LEU A 114 16.86 11.41 -3.77
C LEU A 114 17.69 11.32 -2.48
N MET A 115 17.20 10.54 -1.50
CA MET A 115 17.79 10.33 -0.18
C MET A 115 17.97 8.82 0.06
N PRO A 116 19.01 8.23 -0.54
CA PRO A 116 19.23 6.79 -0.42
C PRO A 116 19.59 6.41 1.01
N ILE A 117 18.91 5.38 1.52
CA ILE A 117 19.23 4.76 2.79
C ILE A 117 20.32 3.72 2.54
N ALA A 118 21.35 3.69 3.39
CA ALA A 118 22.37 2.66 3.35
C ALA A 118 21.72 1.29 3.63
N ARG A 119 21.86 0.35 2.70
CA ARG A 119 21.30 -1.00 2.79
C ARG A 119 22.39 -2.04 2.68
N THR A 120 22.27 -3.12 3.45
CA THR A 120 23.13 -4.30 3.33
C THR A 120 22.48 -5.33 2.40
N GLY A 121 23.19 -5.70 1.34
CA GLY A 121 22.76 -6.73 0.39
C GLY A 121 21.53 -6.33 -0.45
N SER A 122 20.76 -7.33 -0.87
CA SER A 122 19.49 -7.16 -1.59
C SER A 122 18.32 -7.50 -0.67
N PRO A 123 17.79 -6.52 0.07
CA PRO A 123 16.76 -6.79 1.06
C PRO A 123 15.46 -7.31 0.41
N PRO A 124 14.82 -8.35 0.99
CA PRO A 124 13.63 -8.97 0.44
C PRO A 124 12.43 -8.01 0.33
N GLY A 125 12.39 -6.93 1.12
CA GLY A 125 11.34 -5.93 1.07
C GLY A 125 11.24 -5.21 -0.28
N ILE A 126 12.33 -5.13 -1.06
CA ILE A 126 12.30 -4.55 -2.41
C ILE A 126 11.40 -5.38 -3.33
N SER A 127 11.55 -6.70 -3.31
CA SER A 127 10.77 -7.63 -4.14
C SER A 127 9.30 -7.60 -3.75
N VAL A 128 9.00 -7.64 -2.44
CA VAL A 128 7.63 -7.59 -1.94
C VAL A 128 6.94 -6.26 -2.32
N ASN A 129 7.64 -5.14 -2.15
CA ASN A 129 7.14 -3.82 -2.55
C ASN A 129 6.87 -3.72 -4.05
N LEU A 130 7.67 -4.38 -4.88
CA LEU A 130 7.48 -4.41 -6.33
C LEU A 130 6.26 -5.24 -6.73
N VAL A 131 6.03 -6.38 -6.08
CA VAL A 131 4.82 -7.19 -6.27
C VAL A 131 3.57 -6.40 -5.86
N LEU A 132 3.59 -5.73 -4.71
CA LEU A 132 2.49 -4.88 -4.27
C LEU A 132 2.22 -3.74 -5.26
N PHE A 133 3.27 -3.12 -5.80
CA PHE A 133 3.14 -2.09 -6.82
C PHE A 133 2.47 -2.61 -8.10
N ALA A 134 2.87 -3.77 -8.59
CA ALA A 134 2.23 -4.41 -9.74
C ALA A 134 0.74 -4.72 -9.47
N LEU A 135 0.44 -5.28 -8.30
CA LEU A 135 -0.95 -5.55 -7.87
C LEU A 135 -1.79 -4.27 -7.81
N MET A 136 -1.19 -3.16 -7.38
CA MET A 136 -1.87 -1.86 -7.32
C MET A 136 -2.19 -1.30 -8.71
N ILE A 137 -1.27 -1.42 -9.67
CA ILE A 137 -1.53 -1.04 -11.06
C ILE A 137 -2.64 -1.90 -11.66
N ILE A 138 -2.53 -3.22 -11.52
CA ILE A 138 -3.53 -4.17 -12.03
C ILE A 138 -4.90 -3.87 -11.40
N GLY A 139 -4.94 -3.69 -10.07
CA GLY A 139 -6.16 -3.36 -9.34
C GLY A 139 -6.78 -2.03 -9.79
N LEU A 140 -5.97 -1.00 -10.03
CA LEU A 140 -6.46 0.28 -10.54
C LEU A 140 -7.06 0.14 -11.95
N VAL A 141 -6.33 -0.48 -12.88
CA VAL A 141 -6.79 -0.71 -14.25
C VAL A 141 -8.11 -1.48 -14.25
N LEU A 142 -8.17 -2.55 -13.47
CA LEU A 142 -9.35 -3.41 -13.39
C LEU A 142 -10.54 -2.73 -12.69
N SER A 143 -10.27 -1.82 -11.76
CA SER A 143 -11.28 -1.02 -11.09
C SER A 143 -11.87 0.07 -12.00
N LEU A 144 -11.08 0.55 -12.97
CA LEU A 144 -11.52 1.50 -14.00
C LEU A 144 -12.16 0.80 -15.22
N TRP A 145 -11.87 -0.48 -15.44
CA TRP A 145 -12.49 -1.27 -16.50
C TRP A 145 -13.93 -1.66 -16.14
N ARG A 146 -14.89 -1.11 -16.91
CA ARG A 146 -16.34 -1.26 -16.70
C ARG A 146 -16.82 -2.63 -17.17
N GLN A 147 -17.69 -3.29 -16.39
CA GLN A 147 -18.33 -4.55 -16.78
C GLN A 147 -19.26 -4.42 -18.01
N ASP A 148 -19.78 -3.23 -18.30
CA ASP A 148 -20.65 -3.01 -19.47
C ASP A 148 -19.97 -3.27 -20.82
N ASN A 149 -18.63 -3.28 -20.87
CA ASN A 149 -17.89 -3.61 -22.09
C ASN A 149 -17.87 -5.13 -22.39
N LEU A 150 -18.22 -5.97 -21.41
CA LEU A 150 -18.28 -7.43 -21.59
C LEU A 150 -19.64 -7.88 -22.13
N LEU A 151 -20.73 -7.21 -21.77
CA LEU A 151 -22.09 -7.53 -22.25
C LEU A 151 -22.39 -7.05 -23.68
N VAL A 152 -21.50 -6.26 -24.28
CA VAL A 152 -21.59 -5.83 -25.70
C VAL A 152 -20.76 -6.77 -26.60
N ARG A 153 -20.12 -7.79 -26.03
CA ARG A 153 -19.24 -8.73 -26.74
C ARG A 153 -19.74 -10.17 -26.81
N GLU A 154 -20.99 -10.43 -26.42
CA GLU A 154 -21.69 -11.70 -26.64
C GLU A 154 -22.77 -11.56 -27.72
#